data_AF-A0A182S980-F1
#
_entry.id   AF-A0A182S980-F1
#
_cell.length_a   1.000
_cell.length_b   1.000
_cell.length_c   1.000
_cell.angle_alpha   90.00
_cell.angle_beta   90.00
_cell.angle_gamma   90.00
#
_symmetry.space_group_name_H-M   'P 1'
#
loop_
_entity.id
_entity.type
_entity.pdbx_description
1 polymer ?
#
loop_
_entity_poly.entity_id
_entity_poly.type
_entity_poly.pdbx_seq_one_letter_code
_entity_poly.pdbx_strand_id
1 'polypeptide(L)'
;ICILREKCGLRARFILRNVIDHQGVEISYDVYDPTLQKIEVLRLEKRLDDNLLYLRDALDEYSTFDVNMEPEILPEGSPVPINEVKVVLKPRPWYARWERHSLLGVANIDEYTNERKRRKAEAVAQPWEKYDLMKEYRRTIPEEEQKEIFTEIYSQLHSLELARKKMKRKRTFVKPTKLA
;
A
#
# COMPACT_ATOMS: atom_id res chain seq x y z
N ILE A 1 3.48 -8.66 -2.78
CA ILE A 1 3.62 -7.18 -2.76
C ILE A 1 2.25 -6.48 -2.83
N CYS A 2 2.06 -5.36 -2.12
CA CYS A 2 0.85 -4.53 -2.27
C CYS A 2 0.95 -3.66 -3.52
N ILE A 3 -0.02 -3.80 -4.45
CA ILE A 3 0.03 -3.10 -5.76
C ILE A 3 -0.96 -1.94 -5.88
N LEU A 4 -2.03 -1.96 -5.07
CA LEU A 4 -3.06 -0.93 -5.08
C LEU A 4 -3.66 -0.81 -3.68
N ARG A 5 -3.87 0.43 -3.24
CA ARG A 5 -4.66 0.79 -2.06
C ARG A 5 -5.77 1.73 -2.52
N GLU A 6 -7.00 1.46 -2.13
CA GLU A 6 -8.13 2.23 -2.60
C GLU A 6 -9.29 2.23 -1.59
N LYS A 7 -10.26 3.11 -1.83
CA LYS A 7 -11.39 3.42 -0.92
C LYS A 7 -10.91 4.01 0.41
N CYS A 8 -11.86 4.33 1.29
CA CYS A 8 -11.64 4.96 2.58
C CYS A 8 -12.63 4.44 3.64
N GLY A 9 -12.39 4.79 4.91
CA GLY A 9 -13.21 4.35 6.05
C GLY A 9 -13.24 2.83 6.21
N LEU A 10 -14.37 2.29 6.65
CA LEU A 10 -14.57 0.85 6.84
C LEU A 10 -14.45 0.01 5.55
N ARG A 11 -14.46 0.67 4.39
CA ARG A 11 -14.36 0.02 3.07
C ARG A 11 -12.95 0.07 2.50
N ALA A 12 -11.96 0.52 3.28
CA ALA A 12 -10.57 0.57 2.86
C ALA A 12 -10.08 -0.83 2.47
N ARG A 13 -9.47 -0.93 1.28
CA ARG A 13 -8.98 -2.20 0.74
C ARG A 13 -7.62 -2.06 0.06
N PHE A 14 -6.92 -3.18 -0.04
CA PHE A 14 -5.65 -3.26 -0.74
C PHE A 14 -5.54 -4.58 -1.51
N ILE A 15 -4.79 -4.55 -2.62
CA ILE A 15 -4.56 -5.72 -3.47
C ILE A 15 -3.12 -6.20 -3.25
N LEU A 16 -2.97 -7.45 -2.85
CA LEU A 16 -1.70 -8.16 -2.83
C LEU A 16 -1.53 -8.98 -4.10
N ARG A 17 -0.34 -8.91 -4.70
CA ARG A 17 0.10 -9.71 -5.84
C ARG A 17 1.28 -10.58 -5.44
N ASN A 18 1.26 -11.84 -5.87
CA ASN A 18 2.42 -12.73 -5.88
C ASN A 18 2.37 -13.62 -7.12
N VAL A 19 3.49 -14.26 -7.46
CA VAL A 19 3.55 -15.34 -8.46
C VAL A 19 3.82 -16.64 -7.71
N ILE A 20 2.88 -17.58 -7.76
CA ILE A 20 2.95 -18.89 -7.11
C ILE A 20 2.78 -19.94 -8.20
N ASP A 21 3.67 -20.93 -8.25
CA ASP A 21 3.66 -21.98 -9.27
C ASP A 21 3.59 -21.43 -10.71
N HIS A 22 4.36 -20.37 -10.97
CA HIS A 22 4.39 -19.64 -12.25
C HIS A 22 3.05 -19.01 -12.67
N GLN A 23 2.10 -18.88 -11.74
CA GLN A 23 0.83 -18.22 -11.95
C GLN A 23 0.75 -16.94 -11.12
N GLY A 24 0.41 -15.83 -11.78
CA GLY A 24 0.14 -14.57 -11.09
C GLY A 24 -1.17 -14.64 -10.32
N VAL A 25 -1.10 -14.52 -9.00
CA VAL A 25 -2.24 -14.52 -8.08
C VAL A 25 -2.40 -13.12 -7.47
N GLU A 26 -3.63 -12.62 -7.46
CA GLU A 26 -3.98 -11.36 -6.82
C GLU A 26 -5.15 -11.57 -5.87
N ILE A 27 -5.01 -11.04 -4.65
CA ILE A 27 -6.06 -11.10 -3.62
C ILE A 27 -6.32 -9.69 -3.11
N SER A 28 -7.59 -9.30 -3.13
CA SER A 28 -8.07 -8.04 -2.54
C SER A 28 -8.51 -8.31 -1.12
N TYR A 29 -7.88 -7.63 -0.16
CA TYR A 29 -8.25 -7.69 1.26
C TYR A 29 -8.94 -6.39 1.67
N ASP A 30 -10.06 -6.53 2.38
CA ASP A 30 -10.70 -5.42 3.08
C ASP A 30 -10.08 -5.32 4.49
N VAL A 31 -9.58 -4.12 4.86
CA VAL A 31 -8.78 -3.92 6.09
C VAL A 31 -9.57 -4.21 7.35
N TYR A 32 -10.88 -3.94 7.32
CA TYR A 32 -11.78 -4.05 8.47
C TYR A 32 -12.68 -5.29 8.40
N ASP A 33 -12.31 -6.29 7.60
CA ASP A 33 -13.04 -7.55 7.52
C ASP A 33 -12.89 -8.33 8.84
N PRO A 34 -13.99 -8.76 9.49
CA PRO A 34 -13.92 -9.54 10.74
C PRO A 34 -13.25 -10.91 10.59
N THR A 35 -13.11 -11.44 9.37
CA THR A 35 -12.40 -12.70 9.11
C THR A 35 -10.88 -12.54 9.11
N LEU A 36 -10.38 -11.30 9.03
CA LEU A 36 -8.95 -10.99 9.02
C LEU A 36 -8.36 -11.15 10.42
N GLN A 37 -7.49 -12.15 10.59
CA GLN A 37 -6.92 -12.48 11.90
C GLN A 37 -5.67 -11.68 12.25
N LYS A 38 -4.74 -11.54 11.29
CA LYS A 38 -3.44 -10.88 11.46
C LYS A 38 -2.99 -10.29 10.13
N ILE A 39 -2.51 -9.05 10.16
CA ILE A 39 -1.72 -8.46 9.09
C ILE A 39 -0.28 -8.38 9.58
N GLU A 40 0.65 -8.97 8.85
CA GLU A 40 2.07 -8.93 9.13
C GLU A 40 2.80 -8.29 7.97
N VAL A 41 3.64 -7.30 8.27
CA VAL A 41 4.46 -6.60 7.28
C VAL A 41 5.81 -7.29 7.22
N LEU A 42 6.09 -7.98 6.11
CA LEU A 42 7.36 -8.68 5.92
C LEU A 42 8.49 -7.70 5.56
N ARG A 43 8.21 -6.74 4.68
CA ARG A 43 9.17 -5.72 4.27
C ARG A 43 8.47 -4.40 4.04
N LEU A 44 8.97 -3.35 4.66
CA LEU A 44 8.43 -2.00 4.53
C LEU A 44 9.30 -1.19 3.58
N GLU A 45 8.76 -0.88 2.40
CA GLU A 45 9.43 -0.04 1.42
C GLU A 45 8.43 0.80 0.63
N LYS A 46 8.92 1.88 0.03
CA LYS A 46 8.22 2.66 -0.99
C LYS A 46 8.76 2.31 -2.38
N ARG A 47 7.93 2.52 -3.40
CA ARG A 47 8.31 2.44 -4.81
C ARG A 47 8.24 3.85 -5.41
N LEU A 48 8.77 4.01 -6.62
CA LEU A 48 8.73 5.27 -7.36
C LEU A 48 7.31 5.70 -7.75
N ASP A 49 6.38 4.74 -7.87
CA ASP A 49 4.98 4.98 -8.19
C ASP A 49 4.08 4.47 -7.05
N ASP A 50 2.98 5.18 -6.77
CA ASP A 50 1.99 4.78 -5.75
C ASP A 50 1.16 3.56 -6.16
N ASN A 51 1.00 3.35 -7.48
CA ASN A 51 0.20 2.30 -8.07
C ASN A 51 1.07 1.40 -8.95
N LEU A 52 1.15 0.12 -8.58
CA LEU A 52 2.01 -0.88 -9.22
C LEU A 52 1.23 -1.86 -10.09
N LEU A 53 0.02 -1.49 -10.57
CA LEU A 53 -0.78 -2.35 -11.45
C LEU A 53 -0.04 -2.77 -12.73
N TYR A 54 0.99 -2.02 -13.16
CA TYR A 54 1.84 -2.39 -14.29
C TYR A 54 2.64 -3.69 -14.06
N LEU A 55 2.77 -4.16 -12.82
CA LEU A 55 3.36 -5.46 -12.49
C LEU A 55 2.60 -6.66 -13.09
N ARG A 56 1.34 -6.46 -13.50
CA ARG A 56 0.58 -7.47 -14.26
C ARG A 56 1.18 -7.78 -15.62
N ASP A 57 1.76 -6.77 -16.26
CA ASP A 57 2.36 -6.84 -17.60
C ASP A 57 3.90 -6.87 -17.54
N ALA A 58 4.47 -6.93 -16.34
CA ALA A 58 5.92 -7.01 -16.11
C ALA A 58 6.45 -8.45 -16.18
N LEU A 59 7.77 -8.59 -16.23
CA LEU A 59 8.43 -9.88 -15.97
C LEU A 59 8.08 -10.38 -14.56
N ASP A 60 7.88 -11.69 -14.44
CA ASP A 60 7.37 -12.30 -13.21
C ASP A 60 8.38 -12.22 -12.06
N GLU A 61 9.68 -12.06 -12.37
CA GLU A 61 10.76 -11.85 -11.39
C GLU A 61 10.48 -10.67 -10.44
N TYR A 62 9.83 -9.61 -10.93
CA TYR A 62 9.49 -8.43 -10.11
C TYR A 62 8.25 -8.63 -9.24
N SER A 63 7.52 -9.74 -9.42
CA SER A 63 6.31 -10.10 -8.68
C SER A 63 6.41 -11.42 -7.93
N THR A 64 7.55 -12.12 -8.02
CA THR A 64 7.77 -13.42 -7.39
C THR A 64 8.44 -13.20 -6.04
N PHE A 65 7.74 -13.58 -4.97
CA PHE A 65 8.25 -13.50 -3.61
C PHE A 65 8.08 -14.86 -2.93
N ASP A 66 9.08 -15.26 -2.15
CA ASP A 66 9.00 -16.45 -1.32
C ASP A 66 7.87 -16.32 -0.29
N VAL A 67 7.04 -17.37 -0.19
CA VAL A 67 5.93 -17.46 0.75
C VAL A 67 6.44 -17.56 2.19
N ASN A 68 7.65 -18.10 2.38
CA ASN A 68 8.28 -18.29 3.69
C ASN A 68 9.31 -17.20 4.03
N MET A 69 9.24 -16.04 3.39
CA MET A 69 10.13 -14.91 3.67
C MET A 69 10.00 -14.45 5.13
N GLU A 70 11.14 -14.29 5.80
CA GLU A 70 11.21 -13.75 7.16
C GLU A 70 11.02 -12.22 7.18
N PRO A 71 10.43 -11.65 8.25
CA PRO A 71 10.21 -10.22 8.34
C PRO A 71 11.51 -9.44 8.56
N GLU A 72 11.75 -8.45 7.70
CA GLU A 72 12.83 -7.46 7.83
C GLU A 72 12.41 -6.35 8.80
N ILE A 73 13.02 -6.32 9.99
CA ILE A 73 12.69 -5.32 11.01
C ILE A 73 13.47 -4.03 10.76
N LEU A 74 12.75 -2.94 10.51
CA LEU A 74 13.33 -1.60 10.46
C LEU A 74 13.38 -0.97 11.87
N PRO A 75 14.49 -0.31 12.25
CA PRO A 75 14.58 0.42 13.50
C PRO A 75 13.47 1.48 13.62
N GLU A 76 12.91 1.63 14.81
CA GLU A 76 11.87 2.62 15.07
C GLU A 76 12.39 4.04 14.79
N GLY A 77 11.62 4.84 14.06
CA GLY A 77 11.98 6.19 13.65
C GLY A 77 12.88 6.29 12.42
N SER A 78 13.33 5.17 11.84
CA SER A 78 14.04 5.20 10.56
C SER A 78 13.10 5.63 9.41
N PRO A 79 13.61 6.40 8.43
CA PRO A 79 12.81 6.77 7.26
C PRO A 79 12.50 5.52 6.44
N VAL A 80 11.29 5.46 5.86
CA VAL A 80 10.90 4.34 4.99
C VAL A 80 11.78 4.32 3.73
N PRO A 81 12.49 3.22 3.44
CA PRO A 81 13.39 3.15 2.29
C PRO A 81 12.61 3.22 0.97
N ILE A 82 13.17 3.92 -0.02
CA ILE A 82 12.63 3.99 -1.38
C ILE A 82 13.39 3.00 -2.26
N ASN A 83 12.66 2.06 -2.84
CA ASN A 83 13.17 1.10 -3.79
C ASN A 83 13.07 1.67 -5.21
N GLU A 84 14.23 2.07 -5.76
CA GLU A 84 14.36 2.71 -7.08
C GLU A 84 14.38 1.72 -8.26
N VAL A 85 14.19 0.42 -8.01
CA VAL A 85 14.22 -0.61 -9.06
C VAL A 85 13.16 -0.32 -10.12
N LYS A 86 13.62 -0.13 -11.36
CA LYS A 86 12.77 0.01 -12.55
C LYS A 86 12.48 -1.36 -13.15
N VAL A 87 11.20 -1.60 -13.42
CA VAL A 87 10.65 -2.87 -13.91
C VAL A 87 10.70 -2.91 -15.43
N VAL A 88 10.89 -4.11 -15.97
CA VAL A 88 10.83 -4.39 -17.41
C VAL A 88 9.48 -5.01 -17.75
N LEU A 89 8.75 -4.38 -18.68
CA LEU A 89 7.50 -4.88 -19.23
C LEU A 89 7.74 -6.00 -20.23
N LYS A 90 6.85 -6.99 -20.22
CA LYS A 90 6.73 -8.02 -21.26
C LYS A 90 6.36 -7.36 -22.60
N PRO A 91 6.58 -8.03 -23.74
CA PRO A 91 6.01 -7.60 -25.00
C PRO A 91 4.48 -7.48 -24.92
N ARG A 92 3.91 -6.61 -25.76
CA ARG A 92 2.45 -6.44 -25.88
C ARG A 92 1.77 -7.76 -26.29
N PRO A 93 0.48 -7.97 -25.95
CA PRO A 93 -0.49 -7.02 -25.40
C PRO A 93 -0.38 -6.80 -23.88
N TRP A 94 -0.79 -5.61 -23.43
CA TRP A 94 -0.82 -5.20 -22.01
C TRP A 94 -2.24 -4.98 -21.52
N TYR A 95 -2.45 -5.10 -20.22
CA TYR A 95 -3.70 -4.79 -19.53
C TYR A 95 -4.12 -3.33 -19.72
N ALA A 96 -3.18 -2.38 -19.63
CA ALA A 96 -3.46 -0.96 -19.79
C ALA A 96 -2.47 -0.24 -20.72
N ARG A 97 -2.84 0.98 -21.09
CA ARG A 97 -2.00 1.89 -21.88
C ARG A 97 -1.02 2.63 -20.98
N TRP A 98 -0.05 1.90 -20.42
CA TRP A 98 0.93 2.41 -19.46
C TRP A 98 1.69 3.63 -19.96
N GLU A 99 1.85 3.79 -21.28
CA GLU A 99 2.46 4.97 -21.89
C GLU A 99 1.77 6.30 -21.57
N ARG A 100 0.56 6.27 -21.00
CA ARG A 100 -0.23 7.46 -20.64
C ARG A 100 -0.14 7.87 -19.17
N HIS A 101 0.48 7.03 -18.34
CA HIS A 101 0.41 7.16 -16.87
C HIS A 101 1.64 7.85 -16.26
N SER A 102 2.57 8.37 -17.08
CA SER A 102 3.79 9.06 -16.62
C SER A 102 4.54 8.29 -15.52
N LEU A 103 4.68 6.97 -15.71
CA LEU A 103 5.28 6.06 -14.73
C LEU A 103 6.78 6.29 -14.60
N LEU A 104 7.29 6.28 -13.37
CA LEU A 104 8.72 6.42 -13.06
C LEU A 104 9.40 5.06 -12.83
N GLY A 105 8.64 4.07 -12.39
CA GLY A 105 9.12 2.73 -12.03
C GLY A 105 9.25 1.73 -13.17
N VAL A 106 9.17 2.16 -14.43
CA VAL A 106 9.25 1.26 -15.59
C VAL A 106 10.38 1.70 -16.53
N ALA A 107 11.25 0.77 -16.93
CA ALA A 107 12.45 1.06 -17.70
C ALA A 107 12.22 1.14 -19.21
N ASN A 108 11.42 0.22 -19.77
CA ASN A 108 11.35 -0.03 -21.21
C ASN A 108 10.06 0.45 -21.87
N ILE A 109 9.30 1.38 -21.26
CA ILE A 109 8.06 1.91 -21.87
C ILE A 109 8.33 2.51 -23.25
N ASP A 110 9.44 3.22 -23.40
CA ASP A 110 9.79 3.90 -24.64
C ASP A 110 10.04 2.94 -25.80
N GLU A 111 10.58 1.74 -25.54
CA GLU A 111 10.84 0.72 -26.56
C GLU A 111 9.54 0.29 -27.27
N TYR A 112 8.41 0.32 -26.57
CA TYR A 112 7.10 -0.07 -27.10
C TYR A 112 6.22 1.12 -27.50
N THR A 113 6.76 2.35 -27.46
CA THR A 113 6.02 3.60 -27.66
C THR A 113 6.48 4.35 -28.91
N ASN A 114 5.81 4.09 -30.03
CA ASN A 114 6.03 4.82 -31.28
C ASN A 114 5.51 6.26 -31.21
N GLU A 115 5.97 7.12 -32.12
CA GLU A 115 5.55 8.53 -32.26
C GLU A 115 4.02 8.71 -32.31
N ARG A 116 3.32 7.86 -33.06
CA ARG A 116 1.85 7.88 -33.11
C ARG A 116 1.20 7.68 -31.73
N LYS A 117 1.80 6.85 -30.86
CA LYS A 117 1.31 6.61 -29.50
C LYS A 117 1.64 7.77 -28.58
N ARG A 118 2.84 8.36 -28.72
CA ARG A 118 3.24 9.58 -27.98
C ARG A 118 2.26 10.71 -28.20
N ARG A 119 1.96 11.04 -29.46
CA ARG A 119 0.94 12.06 -29.82
C ARG A 119 -0.44 11.77 -29.22
N LYS A 120 -0.85 10.50 -29.18
CA LYS A 120 -2.12 10.09 -28.58
C LYS A 120 -2.10 10.13 -27.04
N ALA A 121 -0.94 9.96 -26.42
CA ALA A 121 -0.77 10.10 -24.98
C ALA A 121 -0.81 11.59 -24.60
N GLU A 122 -0.05 12.41 -25.31
CA GLU A 122 -0.03 13.88 -25.16
C GLU A 122 -1.42 14.50 -25.35
N ALA A 123 -2.19 14.04 -26.34
CA ALA A 123 -3.55 14.55 -26.58
C ALA A 123 -4.54 14.26 -25.44
N VAL A 124 -4.27 13.26 -24.58
CA VAL A 124 -5.11 12.88 -23.43
C VAL A 124 -4.49 13.36 -22.11
N ALA A 125 -3.24 13.80 -22.14
CA ALA A 125 -2.55 14.30 -20.97
C ALA A 125 -3.27 15.54 -20.42
N GLN A 126 -3.27 15.66 -19.08
CA GLN A 126 -3.89 16.78 -18.39
C GLN A 126 -2.81 17.58 -17.65
N PRO A 127 -1.95 18.33 -18.36
CA PRO A 127 -0.83 19.05 -17.76
C PRO A 127 -1.26 20.16 -16.79
N TRP A 128 -2.52 20.58 -16.81
CA TRP A 128 -3.07 21.56 -15.87
C TRP A 128 -3.37 20.97 -14.48
N GLU A 129 -3.49 19.64 -14.33
CA GLU A 129 -3.83 19.03 -13.05
C GLU A 129 -2.84 19.33 -11.93
N LYS A 130 -1.55 19.49 -12.25
CA LYS A 130 -0.51 19.86 -11.28
C LYS A 130 -0.69 21.27 -10.70
N TYR A 131 -1.50 22.10 -11.35
CA TYR A 131 -1.82 23.46 -10.91
C TYR A 131 -3.24 23.55 -10.31
N ASP A 132 -3.98 22.44 -10.24
CA ASP A 132 -5.32 22.41 -9.69
C ASP A 132 -5.28 22.25 -8.16
N LEU A 133 -5.20 23.38 -7.47
CA LEU A 133 -5.19 23.44 -6.01
C LEU A 133 -6.47 22.85 -5.38
N MET A 134 -7.62 22.96 -6.05
CA MET A 134 -8.87 22.39 -5.54
C MET A 134 -8.86 20.86 -5.63
N LYS A 135 -8.21 20.31 -6.66
CA LYS A 135 -7.99 18.86 -6.75
C LYS A 135 -7.03 18.36 -5.69
N GLU A 136 -5.96 19.10 -5.40
CA GLU A 136 -5.05 18.78 -4.30
C GLU A 136 -5.78 18.84 -2.95
N TYR A 137 -6.51 19.93 -2.68
CA TYR A 137 -7.32 20.09 -1.46
C TYR A 137 -8.31 18.94 -1.26
N ARG A 138 -8.98 18.47 -2.32
CA ARG A 138 -9.90 17.30 -2.23
C ARG A 138 -9.20 15.95 -2.05
N ARG A 139 -7.91 15.85 -2.40
CA ARG A 139 -7.11 14.63 -2.25
C ARG A 139 -6.50 14.51 -0.87
N THR A 140 -6.15 15.63 -0.25
CA THR A 140 -5.52 15.69 1.08
C THR A 140 -6.56 16.04 2.15
N ILE A 141 -6.36 15.55 3.37
CA ILE A 141 -7.14 16.02 4.51
C ILE A 141 -6.54 17.35 4.98
N PRO A 142 -7.32 18.44 5.15
CA PRO A 142 -6.82 19.72 5.65
C PRO A 142 -6.15 19.61 7.03
N GLU A 143 -5.21 20.50 7.34
CA GLU A 143 -4.45 20.44 8.60
C GLU A 143 -5.34 20.54 9.85
N GLU A 144 -6.41 21.34 9.78
CA GLU A 144 -7.39 21.49 10.85
C GLU A 144 -8.09 20.16 11.15
N GLU A 145 -8.61 19.50 10.12
CA GLU A 145 -9.24 18.17 10.24
C GLU A 145 -8.21 17.11 10.67
N GLN A 146 -6.97 17.17 10.19
CA GLN A 146 -5.92 16.25 10.65
C GLN A 146 -5.70 16.36 12.16
N LYS A 147 -5.63 17.59 12.71
CA LYS A 147 -5.46 17.81 14.15
C LYS A 147 -6.60 17.21 14.95
N GLU A 148 -7.84 17.38 14.50
CA GLU A 148 -9.01 16.78 15.13
C GLU A 148 -8.94 15.25 15.12
N ILE A 149 -8.67 14.66 13.95
CA ILE A 149 -8.54 13.21 13.76
C ILE A 149 -7.43 12.65 14.67
N PHE A 150 -6.25 13.26 14.68
CA PHE A 150 -5.13 12.80 15.49
C PHE A 150 -5.45 12.92 16.99
N THR A 151 -6.10 14.01 17.42
CA THR A 151 -6.49 14.19 18.82
C THR A 151 -7.46 13.10 19.27
N GLU A 152 -8.46 12.79 18.45
CA GLU A 152 -9.39 11.69 18.71
C GLU A 152 -8.64 10.35 18.83
N ILE A 153 -7.81 10.03 17.85
CA ILE A 153 -7.04 8.78 17.81
C ILE A 153 -6.13 8.65 19.03
N TYR A 154 -5.35 9.68 19.37
CA TYR A 154 -4.45 9.65 20.51
C TYR A 154 -5.21 9.50 21.83
N SER A 155 -6.37 10.15 21.99
CA SER A 155 -7.20 10.02 23.18
C SER A 155 -7.72 8.58 23.35
N GLN A 156 -8.19 7.95 22.26
CA GLN A 156 -8.69 6.58 22.27
C GLN A 156 -7.56 5.58 22.52
N LEU A 157 -6.41 5.74 21.85
CA LEU A 157 -5.23 4.90 22.07
C LEU A 157 -4.74 4.96 23.52
N HIS A 158 -4.70 6.17 24.10
CA HIS A 158 -4.32 6.34 25.50
C HIS A 158 -5.30 5.63 26.45
N SER A 159 -6.62 5.75 26.19
CA SER A 159 -7.64 5.06 26.98
C SER A 159 -7.51 3.53 26.91
N LEU A 160 -7.21 2.99 25.73
CA LEU A 160 -6.98 1.57 25.49
C LEU A 160 -5.71 1.08 26.20
N GLU A 161 -4.65 1.87 26.20
CA GLU A 161 -3.41 1.55 26.91
C GLU A 161 -3.65 1.47 28.43
N LEU A 162 -4.37 2.44 29.00
CA LEU A 162 -4.75 2.42 30.41
C LEU A 162 -5.64 1.22 30.76
N ALA A 163 -6.60 0.87 29.89
CA ALA A 163 -7.45 -0.30 30.07
C ALA A 163 -6.63 -1.61 30.03
N ARG A 164 -5.70 -1.75 29.08
CA ARG A 164 -4.77 -2.88 29.01
C ARG A 164 -3.91 -3.01 30.27
N LYS A 165 -3.35 -1.90 30.78
CA LYS A 165 -2.60 -1.87 32.04
C LYS A 165 -3.45 -2.32 33.23
N LYS A 166 -4.69 -1.84 33.35
CA LYS A 166 -5.64 -2.26 34.39
C LYS A 166 -5.98 -3.76 34.30
N MET A 167 -6.25 -4.28 33.11
CA MET A 167 -6.54 -5.70 32.90
C MET A 167 -5.36 -6.60 33.25
N LYS A 168 -4.12 -6.22 32.86
CA LYS A 168 -2.91 -6.96 33.23
C LYS A 168 -2.75 -7.09 34.74
N ARG A 169 -2.98 -6.00 35.48
CA ARG A 169 -2.96 -5.97 36.96
C ARG A 169 -4.05 -6.86 37.59
N LYS A 170 -5.26 -6.90 37.02
CA LYS A 170 -6.33 -7.80 37.48
C LYS A 170 -5.97 -9.27 37.30
N ARG A 171 -5.39 -9.66 36.16
CA ARG A 171 -4.99 -11.05 35.88
C ARG A 171 -3.86 -11.54 36.80
N THR A 172 -2.96 -10.67 37.21
CA THR A 172 -1.91 -11.00 38.20
C THR A 172 -2.46 -11.15 39.62
N PHE A 173 -3.62 -10.56 39.92
CA PHE A 173 -4.26 -10.62 41.24
C PHE A 173 -5.39 -11.65 41.24
N VAL A 174 -5.05 -12.93 41.20
CA VAL A 174 -6.00 -14.01 41.54
C VAL A 174 -5.89 -14.24 43.05
N LYS A 175 -6.92 -13.87 43.82
CA LYS A 175 -6.96 -14.21 45.25
C LYS A 175 -6.92 -15.74 45.39
N PRO A 176 -6.02 -16.31 46.21
CA PRO A 176 -6.02 -17.75 46.44
C PRO A 176 -7.38 -18.15 47.03
N THR A 177 -8.09 -19.03 46.33
CA THR A 177 -9.28 -19.69 46.84
C THR A 177 -8.84 -20.56 48.01
N LYS A 178 -9.28 -20.23 49.23
CA LYS A 178 -9.14 -21.14 50.37
C LYS A 178 -9.93 -22.40 50.03
N LEU A 179 -9.23 -23.51 49.82
CA LEU A 179 -9.83 -24.84 49.81
C LEU A 179 -10.41 -25.05 51.21
N ALA A 180 -11.72 -25.27 51.26
CA ALA A 180 -12.46 -25.66 52.46
C ALA A 180 -12.35 -27.17 52.67
#